data_AF-A0A497AF36-F1
#
_entry.id   AF-A0A497AF36-F1
#
_cell.length_a   1.000
_cell.length_b   1.000
_cell.length_c   1.000
_cell.angle_alpha   90.00
_cell.angle_beta   90.00
_cell.angle_gamma   90.00
#
_symmetry.space_group_name_H-M   'P 1'
#
loop_
_entity.id
_entity.type
_entity.pdbx_description
1 polymer ?
#
loop_
_entity_poly.entity_id
_entity_poly.type
_entity_poly.pdbx_seq_one_letter_code
_entity_poly.pdbx_strand_id
1 'polypeptide(L)'
;MTDETTTLAYLRQRVAEFVTARNWEQFHTPKNLSGAIAIETTELMEHFQWLTDEQAAVALQDETKLAAVTDELADVLIYTLSLANALDVDVSAAV
;
A
#
# COMPACT_ATOMS: atom_id res chain seq x y z
N MET A 1 11.11 -1.38 12.63
CA MET A 1 9.93 -0.60 13.04
C MET A 1 8.82 -1.59 13.32
N THR A 2 7.98 -1.38 14.33
CA THR A 2 6.86 -2.28 14.64
C THR A 2 5.55 -1.49 14.61
N ASP A 3 4.47 -2.17 14.24
CA ASP A 3 3.14 -1.56 14.16
C ASP A 3 2.64 -1.09 15.54
N GLU A 4 3.13 -1.71 16.63
CA GLU A 4 2.81 -1.32 18.01
C GLU A 4 3.16 0.14 18.36
N THR A 5 4.16 0.70 17.67
CA THR A 5 4.71 2.04 17.99
C THR A 5 4.68 3.00 16.81
N THR A 6 4.33 2.51 15.62
CA THR A 6 4.34 3.29 14.39
C THR A 6 2.95 3.90 14.17
N THR A 7 2.84 5.22 14.18
CA THR A 7 1.55 5.90 13.98
C THR A 7 1.23 6.11 12.49
N LEU A 8 -0.06 6.24 12.16
CA LEU A 8 -0.48 6.60 10.80
C LEU A 8 0.11 7.96 10.36
N ALA A 9 0.18 8.93 11.27
CA ALA A 9 0.83 10.21 11.00
C ALA A 9 2.31 10.05 10.61
N TYR A 10 3.04 9.16 11.31
CA TYR A 10 4.42 8.86 10.97
C TYR A 10 4.54 8.23 9.57
N LEU A 11 3.70 7.25 9.25
CA LEU A 11 3.73 6.59 7.93
C LEU A 11 3.38 7.57 6.80
N ARG A 12 2.35 8.40 6.99
CA ARG A 12 1.98 9.46 6.03
C ARG A 12 3.13 10.41 5.75
N GLN A 13 3.86 10.82 6.79
CA GLN A 13 5.03 11.69 6.66
C GLN A 13 6.16 11.00 5.88
N ARG A 14 6.47 9.74 6.21
CA ARG A 14 7.48 8.94 5.49
C ARG A 14 7.16 8.78 4.01
N VAL A 15 5.89 8.54 3.66
CA VAL A 15 5.43 8.46 2.28
C VAL A 15 5.57 9.81 1.58
N ALA A 16 5.17 10.92 2.23
CA ALA A 16 5.33 12.25 1.66
C ALA A 16 6.81 12.57 1.36
N GLU A 17 7.72 12.28 2.30
CA GLU A 17 9.17 12.44 2.12
C GLU A 17 9.70 11.61 0.95
N PHE A 18 9.23 10.37 0.80
CA PHE A 18 9.62 9.49 -0.30
C PHE A 18 9.22 10.06 -1.67
N VAL A 19 8.00 10.59 -1.78
CA VAL A 19 7.46 11.22 -2.99
C VAL A 19 8.25 12.49 -3.32
N THR A 20 8.47 13.35 -2.32
CA THR A 20 9.23 14.59 -2.48
C THR A 20 10.68 14.36 -2.87
N ALA A 21 11.35 13.38 -2.28
CA ALA A 21 12.72 13.03 -2.65
C ALA A 21 12.85 12.62 -4.13
N ARG A 22 11.75 12.22 -4.78
CA ARG A 22 11.70 11.81 -6.19
C ARG A 22 11.04 12.85 -7.11
N ASN A 23 10.60 13.99 -6.55
CA ASN A 23 9.86 15.02 -7.28
C ASN A 23 8.62 14.44 -8.00
N TRP A 24 7.93 13.50 -7.34
CA TRP A 24 6.77 12.80 -7.89
C TRP A 24 5.45 13.49 -7.60
N GLU A 25 5.42 14.55 -6.78
CA GLU A 25 4.22 15.29 -6.41
C GLU A 25 3.43 15.78 -7.64
N GLN A 26 4.14 16.14 -8.71
CA GLN A 26 3.53 16.57 -9.98
C GLN A 26 2.64 15.50 -10.64
N PHE A 27 2.84 14.21 -10.33
CA PHE A 27 2.06 13.10 -10.85
C PHE A 27 0.97 12.63 -9.88
N HIS A 28 1.06 13.02 -8.60
CA HIS A 28 0.22 12.56 -7.49
C HIS A 28 -1.12 13.33 -7.44
N THR A 29 -1.83 13.38 -8.56
CA THR A 29 -3.21 13.88 -8.60
C THR A 29 -4.17 12.85 -8.01
N PRO A 30 -5.32 13.25 -7.42
CA PRO A 30 -6.28 12.29 -6.86
C PRO A 30 -6.73 11.21 -7.86
N LYS A 31 -6.94 11.60 -9.14
CA LYS A 31 -7.27 10.66 -10.22
C LYS A 31 -6.17 9.60 -10.39
N ASN A 32 -4.92 10.03 -10.51
CA ASN A 32 -3.81 9.11 -10.76
C ASN A 32 -3.58 8.18 -9.58
N LEU A 33 -3.62 8.71 -8.36
CA LEU A 33 -3.47 7.92 -7.14
C LEU A 33 -4.60 6.91 -6.94
N SER A 34 -5.86 7.30 -7.23
CA SER A 34 -6.97 6.34 -7.18
C SER A 34 -6.80 5.20 -8.18
N GLY A 35 -6.24 5.48 -9.36
CA GLY A 35 -5.89 4.47 -10.35
C GLY A 35 -4.74 3.57 -9.88
N ALA A 36 -3.69 4.15 -9.28
CA ALA A 36 -2.57 3.40 -8.73
C ALA A 36 -3.04 2.41 -7.65
N ILE A 37 -3.90 2.84 -6.70
CA ILE A 37 -4.49 1.95 -5.69
C ILE A 37 -5.18 0.74 -6.35
N ALA A 38 -5.95 0.97 -7.42
CA ALA A 38 -6.65 -0.11 -8.12
C ALA A 38 -5.68 -1.07 -8.83
N ILE A 39 -4.58 -0.55 -9.37
CA ILE A 39 -3.52 -1.36 -10.01
C ILE A 39 -2.85 -2.24 -8.95
N GLU A 40 -2.32 -1.67 -7.86
CA GLU A 40 -1.62 -2.46 -6.83
C GLU A 40 -2.57 -3.46 -6.13
N THR A 41 -3.86 -3.09 -5.98
CA THR A 41 -4.86 -4.05 -5.47
C THR A 41 -5.03 -5.23 -6.41
N THR A 42 -4.94 -4.99 -7.73
CA THR A 42 -4.99 -6.07 -8.73
C THR A 42 -3.72 -6.91 -8.66
N GLU A 43 -2.54 -6.30 -8.56
CA GLU A 43 -1.25 -7.02 -8.39
C GLU A 43 -1.28 -7.91 -7.14
N LEU A 44 -1.76 -7.39 -6.01
CA LEU A 44 -2.02 -8.18 -4.80
C LEU A 44 -2.96 -9.38 -5.06
N MET A 45 -4.03 -9.18 -5.83
CA MET A 45 -4.96 -10.26 -6.19
C MET A 45 -4.30 -11.34 -7.08
N GLU A 46 -3.32 -10.99 -7.92
CA GLU A 46 -2.63 -11.96 -8.77
C GLU A 46 -1.92 -13.05 -7.97
N HIS A 47 -1.55 -12.77 -6.71
CA HIS A 47 -0.95 -13.77 -5.84
C HIS A 47 -1.90 -14.92 -5.49
N PHE A 48 -3.22 -14.71 -5.59
CA PHE A 48 -4.25 -15.61 -5.10
C PHE A 48 -5.22 -16.12 -6.18
N GLN A 49 -5.32 -15.43 -7.33
CA GLN A 49 -6.39 -15.62 -8.33
C GLN A 49 -6.64 -17.07 -8.83
N TRP A 50 -5.65 -17.96 -8.76
CA TRP A 50 -5.76 -19.36 -9.22
C TRP A 50 -5.71 -20.39 -8.10
N LEU A 51 -5.69 -19.95 -6.83
CA LEU A 51 -5.56 -20.81 -5.66
C LEU A 51 -6.92 -21.00 -4.99
N THR A 52 -7.17 -22.19 -4.43
CA THR A 52 -8.19 -22.35 -3.37
C THR A 52 -7.67 -21.76 -2.06
N ASP A 53 -8.56 -21.56 -1.09
CA ASP A 53 -8.19 -21.06 0.24
C ASP A 53 -7.12 -21.95 0.92
N GLU A 54 -7.24 -23.28 0.79
CA GLU A 54 -6.24 -24.21 1.34
C GLU A 54 -4.89 -24.10 0.63
N GLN A 55 -4.91 -23.94 -0.70
CA GLN A 55 -3.69 -23.79 -1.49
C GLN A 55 -2.99 -22.46 -1.18
N ALA A 56 -3.76 -21.38 -1.01
CA ALA A 56 -3.23 -20.08 -0.62
C ALA A 56 -2.58 -20.14 0.77
N ALA A 57 -3.23 -20.77 1.74
CA ALA A 57 -2.69 -20.94 3.09
C ALA A 57 -1.36 -21.72 3.10
N VAL A 58 -1.23 -22.76 2.26
CA VAL A 58 0.03 -23.51 2.10
C VAL A 58 1.08 -22.66 1.36
N ALA A 59 0.69 -21.94 0.30
CA ALA A 59 1.61 -21.11 -0.47
C ALA A 59 2.22 -19.98 0.37
N LEU A 60 1.47 -19.40 1.31
CA LEU A 60 1.96 -18.37 2.23
C LEU A 60 2.96 -18.88 3.29
N GLN A 61 3.18 -20.19 3.39
CA GLN A 61 4.27 -20.75 4.22
C GLN A 61 5.63 -20.60 3.53
N ASP A 62 5.67 -20.37 2.22
CA ASP A 62 6.88 -20.01 1.50
C ASP A 62 7.21 -18.53 1.75
N GLU A 63 8.39 -18.28 2.32
CA GLU A 63 8.83 -16.92 2.70
C GLU A 63 8.93 -15.98 1.50
N THR A 64 9.26 -16.49 0.30
CA THR A 64 9.36 -15.66 -0.91
C THR A 64 7.98 -15.23 -1.37
N LYS A 65 7.01 -16.15 -1.35
CA LYS A 65 5.62 -15.84 -1.69
C LYS A 65 5.02 -14.85 -0.70
N LEU A 66 5.26 -15.05 0.61
CA LEU A 66 4.77 -14.14 1.65
C LEU A 66 5.40 -12.75 1.52
N ALA A 67 6.70 -12.66 1.23
CA ALA A 67 7.38 -11.39 0.99
C ALA A 67 6.74 -10.64 -0.18
N ALA A 68 6.52 -11.31 -1.31
CA ALA A 68 5.91 -10.67 -2.47
C ALA A 68 4.46 -10.18 -2.20
N VAL A 69 3.65 -10.97 -1.49
CA VAL A 69 2.32 -10.52 -1.03
C VAL A 69 2.41 -9.30 -0.10
N THR A 70 3.43 -9.28 0.77
CA THR A 70 3.67 -8.19 1.71
C THR A 70 4.07 -6.90 0.97
N ASP A 71 4.87 -7.02 -0.08
CA ASP A 71 5.27 -5.89 -0.94
C ASP A 71 4.03 -5.26 -1.61
N GLU A 72 3.17 -6.07 -2.24
CA GLU A 72 1.94 -5.54 -2.88
C GLU A 72 0.96 -4.94 -1.87
N LEU A 73 0.85 -5.55 -0.67
CA LEU A 73 0.03 -4.99 0.41
C LEU A 73 0.59 -3.64 0.89
N ALA A 74 1.91 -3.51 0.96
CA ALA A 74 2.56 -2.25 1.30
C ALA A 74 2.33 -1.20 0.22
N ASP A 75 2.36 -1.55 -1.05
CA ASP A 75 2.13 -0.63 -2.16
C ASP A 75 0.68 -0.10 -2.19
N VAL A 76 -0.31 -0.96 -1.94
CA VAL A 76 -1.71 -0.53 -1.73
C VAL A 76 -1.80 0.49 -0.59
N LEU A 77 -1.13 0.24 0.54
CA LEU A 77 -1.13 1.15 1.69
C LEU A 77 -0.41 2.47 1.36
N ILE A 78 0.75 2.41 0.70
CA ILE A 78 1.54 3.59 0.32
C ILE A 78 0.73 4.52 -0.59
N TYR A 79 0.04 4.00 -1.60
CA TYR A 79 -0.80 4.83 -2.46
C TYR A 79 -2.05 5.34 -1.76
N THR A 80 -2.63 4.56 -0.85
CA THR A 80 -3.74 5.03 0.00
C THR A 80 -3.32 6.22 0.86
N LEU A 81 -2.16 6.14 1.52
CA LEU A 81 -1.61 7.25 2.31
C LEU A 81 -1.19 8.43 1.43
N SER A 82 -0.67 8.16 0.23
CA SER A 82 -0.36 9.19 -0.77
C SER A 82 -1.61 9.96 -1.19
N LEU A 83 -2.74 9.26 -1.41
CA LEU A 83 -4.02 9.89 -1.71
C LEU A 83 -4.54 10.72 -0.54
N ALA A 84 -4.41 10.20 0.69
CA ALA A 84 -4.75 10.95 1.89
C ALA A 84 -3.93 12.25 2.01
N ASN A 85 -2.63 12.19 1.71
CA ASN A 85 -1.76 13.36 1.66
C ASN A 85 -2.15 14.35 0.55
N ALA A 86 -2.42 13.86 -0.66
CA ALA A 86 -2.80 14.72 -1.79
C ALA A 86 -4.16 15.42 -1.61
N LEU A 87 -5.06 14.82 -0.85
CA LEU A 87 -6.37 15.38 -0.50
C LEU A 87 -6.38 16.18 0.81
N ASP A 88 -5.26 16.19 1.55
CA ASP A 88 -5.16 16.75 2.90
C ASP A 88 -6.24 16.24 3.86
N VAL A 89 -6.45 14.92 3.89
CA VAL A 89 -7.44 14.26 4.77
C VAL A 89 -6.78 13.49 5.89
N ASP A 90 -7.33 13.60 7.10
CA ASP A 90 -6.96 12.72 8.21
C ASP A 90 -7.73 11.41 8.13
N VAL A 91 -7.13 10.43 7.46
CA VAL A 91 -7.72 9.08 7.33
C VAL A 91 -7.93 8.42 8.69
N SER A 92 -7.10 8.72 9.70
CA SER A 92 -7.22 8.13 11.04
C SER A 92 -8.51 8.55 11.75
N ALA A 93 -9.06 9.73 11.42
CA ALA A 93 -10.33 10.20 11.95
C ALA A 93 -11.55 9.60 11.21
N ALA A 94 -11.33 8.90 10.10
CA ALA A 94 -12.38 8.34 9.24
C ALA A 94 -12.56 6.82 9.37
N VAL A 95 -11.74 6.14 10.18
CA VAL A 95 -11.82 4.71 10.54
C VAL A 95 -11.99 4.54 12.04
#